data_AF-A0A3C1KQV7-F1
#
_entry.id   AF-A0A3C1KQV7-F1
#
_cell.length_a   1.000
_cell.length_b   1.000
_cell.length_c   1.000
_cell.angle_alpha   90.00
_cell.angle_beta   90.00
_cell.angle_gamma   90.00
#
_symmetry.space_group_name_H-M   'P 1'
#
loop_
_entity.id
_entity.type
_entity.pdbx_description
1 polymer ?
#
loop_
_entity_poly.entity_id
_entity_poly.type
_entity_poly.pdbx_seq_one_letter_code
_entity_poly.pdbx_strand_id
1 'polypeptide(L)'
;MDPVVLFFLLGVIAGVLRSELRLPVQVYELLSILLLLAIGMKGGIELARQPFLELVPQMVAVVAMGFVLPLLSYPVLLSIGRLPRADAASIAAHYGSVSVGTFAVVVAYLGSREIDFEAYMPLFVVLLEIPAILVGIVLAKGLASGAKLRDSAHEVLLGKSIVLLVGGLLIGWIAGEEGLAKLAPLFFDPFQGLLALFLLEMGLVTASQIGTL
;
A
#
# COMPACT_ATOMS: atom_id res chain seq x y z
N MET A 1 0.76 -23.12 -9.39
CA MET A 1 1.43 -21.87 -8.94
C MET A 1 0.56 -20.72 -9.43
N ASP A 2 0.43 -19.66 -8.64
CA ASP A 2 -0.37 -18.49 -9.01
C ASP A 2 0.26 -17.80 -10.24
N PRO A 3 -0.48 -17.57 -11.34
CA PRO A 3 0.04 -16.87 -12.52
C PRO A 3 0.67 -15.51 -12.20
N VAL A 4 0.14 -14.76 -11.24
CA VAL A 4 0.65 -13.46 -10.81
C VAL A 4 2.08 -13.60 -10.25
N VAL A 5 2.34 -14.65 -9.49
CA VAL A 5 3.69 -14.97 -8.96
C VAL A 5 4.66 -15.35 -10.10
N LEU A 6 4.18 -16.01 -11.15
CA LEU A 6 5.03 -16.35 -12.30
C LEU A 6 5.50 -15.10 -13.06
N PHE A 7 4.69 -14.04 -13.14
CA PHE A 7 5.12 -12.77 -13.73
C PHE A 7 6.22 -12.10 -12.89
N PHE A 8 6.12 -12.15 -11.56
CA PHE A 8 7.22 -11.69 -10.69
C PHE A 8 8.52 -12.46 -10.96
N LEU A 9 8.45 -13.80 -10.99
CA LEU A 9 9.61 -14.65 -11.27
C LEU A 9 10.18 -14.39 -12.65
N LEU A 10 9.34 -14.21 -13.67
CA LEU A 10 9.75 -13.82 -15.01
C LEU A 10 10.52 -12.49 -14.98
N GLY A 11 10.03 -11.51 -14.23
CA GLY A 11 10.70 -10.21 -14.06
C GLY A 11 12.07 -10.35 -13.42
N VAL A 12 12.18 -11.14 -12.35
CA VAL A 12 13.47 -11.41 -11.69
C VAL A 12 14.45 -12.09 -12.66
N ILE A 13 14.01 -13.16 -13.34
CA ILE A 13 14.84 -13.90 -14.29
C ILE A 13 15.28 -13.00 -15.45
N ALA A 14 14.35 -12.26 -16.05
CA ALA A 14 14.62 -11.32 -17.14
C ALA A 14 15.62 -10.23 -16.71
N GLY A 15 15.47 -9.68 -15.51
CA GLY A 15 16.37 -8.67 -14.96
C GLY A 15 17.78 -9.20 -14.69
N VAL A 16 17.90 -10.41 -14.13
CA VAL A 16 19.19 -11.08 -13.89
C VAL A 16 19.90 -11.40 -15.21
N LEU A 17 19.15 -11.86 -16.20
CA LEU A 17 19.65 -12.11 -17.56
C LEU A 17 19.91 -10.82 -18.36
N ARG A 18 19.67 -9.63 -17.77
CA ARG A 18 19.84 -8.31 -18.39
C ARG A 18 19.01 -8.12 -19.67
N SER A 19 17.81 -8.70 -19.71
CA SER A 19 16.84 -8.46 -20.79
C SER A 19 16.36 -7.01 -20.79
N GLU A 20 16.08 -6.45 -21.96
CA GLU A 20 15.52 -5.10 -22.14
C GLU A 20 13.99 -5.03 -21.82
N LEU A 21 13.52 -5.84 -20.87
CA LEU A 21 12.08 -6.02 -20.58
C LEU A 21 11.47 -4.91 -19.70
N ARG A 22 12.16 -3.78 -19.51
CA ARG A 22 11.72 -2.72 -18.58
C ARG A 22 10.44 -2.07 -19.09
N LEU A 23 9.42 -1.98 -18.24
CA LEU A 23 8.22 -1.24 -18.59
C LEU A 23 8.53 0.27 -18.60
N PRO A 24 7.97 1.04 -19.54
CA PRO A 24 8.05 2.49 -19.46
C PRO A 24 7.46 2.99 -18.14
N VAL A 25 8.09 3.99 -17.52
CA VAL A 25 7.67 4.54 -16.21
C VAL A 25 6.20 4.93 -16.22
N GLN A 26 5.71 5.47 -17.34
CA GLN A 26 4.31 5.87 -17.51
C GLN A 26 3.33 4.69 -17.45
N VAL A 27 3.74 3.52 -17.96
CA VAL A 27 2.93 2.29 -17.90
C VAL A 27 2.86 1.79 -16.45
N TYR A 28 4.00 1.76 -15.76
CA TYR A 28 4.04 1.38 -14.34
C TYR A 28 3.18 2.31 -13.47
N GLU A 29 3.25 3.62 -13.73
CA GLU A 29 2.43 4.60 -13.03
C GLU A 29 0.93 4.41 -13.28
N LEU A 30 0.54 4.11 -14.52
CA LEU A 30 -0.85 3.81 -14.88
C LEU A 30 -1.35 2.55 -14.18
N LEU A 31 -0.56 1.45 -14.22
CA LEU A 31 -0.88 0.21 -13.53
C LEU A 31 -1.12 0.45 -12.04
N SER A 32 -0.22 1.20 -11.40
CA SER A 32 -0.34 1.59 -10.00
C SER A 32 -1.64 2.36 -9.74
N ILE A 33 -1.98 3.33 -10.59
CA ILE A 33 -3.22 4.12 -10.44
C ILE A 33 -4.46 3.23 -10.53
N LEU A 34 -4.52 2.37 -11.55
CA LEU A 34 -5.66 1.48 -11.75
C LEU A 34 -5.84 0.50 -10.59
N LEU A 35 -4.74 -0.10 -10.11
CA LEU A 35 -4.78 -1.03 -8.98
C LEU A 35 -5.23 -0.33 -7.70
N LEU A 36 -4.66 0.83 -7.37
CA LEU A 36 -5.02 1.60 -6.17
C LEU A 36 -6.48 2.04 -6.19
N LEU A 37 -6.97 2.54 -7.33
CA LEU A 37 -8.38 2.92 -7.48
C LEU A 37 -9.29 1.70 -7.39
N ALA A 38 -8.96 0.59 -8.05
CA ALA A 38 -9.75 -0.63 -7.99
C ALA A 38 -9.86 -1.19 -6.57
N ILE A 39 -8.75 -1.22 -5.84
CA ILE A 39 -8.68 -1.63 -4.44
C ILE A 39 -9.53 -0.71 -3.56
N GLY A 40 -9.37 0.60 -3.71
CA GLY A 40 -10.16 1.60 -2.98
C GLY A 40 -11.65 1.46 -3.24
N MET A 41 -12.06 1.41 -4.51
CA MET A 41 -13.47 1.29 -4.91
C MET A 41 -14.12 0.01 -4.40
N LYS A 42 -13.43 -1.14 -4.48
CA LYS A 42 -13.94 -2.39 -3.87
C LYS A 42 -14.13 -2.23 -2.36
N GLY A 43 -13.17 -1.65 -1.65
CA GLY A 43 -13.31 -1.37 -0.21
C GLY A 43 -14.48 -0.42 0.10
N GLY A 44 -14.72 0.58 -0.76
CA GLY A 44 -15.84 1.52 -0.62
C GLY A 44 -17.22 0.88 -0.81
N ILE A 45 -17.38 0.04 -1.85
CA ILE A 45 -18.61 -0.71 -2.09
C ILE A 45 -18.99 -1.53 -0.85
N GLU A 46 -17.99 -2.16 -0.24
CA GLU A 46 -18.18 -3.05 0.90
C GLU A 46 -18.45 -2.28 2.20
N LEU A 47 -17.82 -1.11 2.35
CA LEU A 47 -18.13 -0.20 3.46
C LEU A 47 -19.58 0.29 3.40
N ALA A 48 -20.16 0.44 2.21
CA ALA A 48 -21.57 0.81 2.06
C ALA A 48 -22.55 -0.29 2.51
N ARG A 49 -22.09 -1.55 2.57
CA ARG A 49 -22.89 -2.73 2.92
C ARG A 49 -22.83 -3.07 4.41
N GLN A 50 -21.80 -2.64 5.13
CA GLN A 50 -21.61 -2.96 6.54
C GLN A 50 -21.97 -1.79 7.48
N PRO A 51 -22.43 -2.06 8.72
CA PRO A 51 -22.63 -1.02 9.71
C PRO A 51 -21.28 -0.40 10.10
N PHE A 52 -21.03 0.84 9.68
CA PHE A 52 -19.76 1.54 9.96
C PHE A 52 -19.36 1.51 11.45
N LEU A 53 -20.33 1.57 12.36
CA LEU A 53 -20.11 1.54 13.81
C LEU A 53 -19.49 0.22 14.30
N GLU A 54 -19.74 -0.89 13.62
CA GLU A 54 -19.15 -2.19 13.97
C GLU A 54 -17.67 -2.29 13.63
N LEU A 55 -17.18 -1.43 12.72
CA LEU A 55 -15.79 -1.36 12.30
C LEU A 55 -14.95 -0.40 13.14
N VAL A 56 -15.59 0.51 13.90
CA VAL A 56 -14.91 1.53 14.70
C VAL A 56 -13.86 0.94 15.66
N PRO A 57 -14.14 -0.14 16.43
CA PRO A 57 -13.13 -0.74 17.31
C PRO A 57 -11.87 -1.20 16.56
N GLN A 58 -12.04 -1.83 15.40
CA GLN A 58 -10.97 -2.34 14.55
C GLN A 58 -10.19 -1.17 13.93
N MET A 59 -10.89 -0.13 13.45
CA MET A 59 -10.27 1.09 12.93
C MET A 59 -9.40 1.76 13.99
N VAL A 60 -9.91 1.89 15.22
CA VAL A 60 -9.14 2.46 16.35
C VAL A 60 -7.93 1.59 16.67
N ALA A 61 -8.08 0.28 16.69
CA ALA A 61 -6.96 -0.65 16.92
C ALA A 61 -5.88 -0.52 15.84
N VAL A 62 -6.28 -0.45 14.55
CA VAL A 62 -5.37 -0.28 13.42
C VAL A 62 -4.62 1.05 13.51
N VAL A 63 -5.33 2.15 13.74
CA VAL A 63 -4.71 3.46 13.93
C VAL A 63 -3.74 3.44 15.10
N ALA A 64 -4.13 2.84 16.23
CA ALA A 64 -3.28 2.69 17.40
C ALA A 64 -2.01 1.89 17.08
N MET A 65 -2.11 0.79 16.32
CA MET A 65 -0.94 0.02 15.87
C MET A 65 0.01 0.88 15.04
N GLY A 66 -0.52 1.72 14.14
CA GLY A 66 0.29 2.62 13.32
C GLY A 66 1.08 3.64 14.15
N PHE A 67 0.60 4.03 15.33
CA PHE A 67 1.37 4.84 16.28
C PHE A 67 2.34 3.99 17.12
N VAL A 68 1.87 2.86 17.64
CA VAL A 68 2.61 2.05 18.62
C VAL A 68 3.82 1.37 17.98
N LEU A 69 3.68 0.77 16.79
CA LEU A 69 4.75 0.00 16.17
C LEU A 69 6.01 0.84 15.86
N PRO A 70 5.93 2.05 15.27
CA PRO A 70 7.10 2.91 15.12
C PRO A 70 7.69 3.35 16.48
N LEU A 71 6.84 3.68 17.46
CA LEU A 71 7.31 4.12 18.78
C LEU A 71 8.03 3.01 19.56
N LEU A 72 7.64 1.75 19.36
CA LEU A 72 8.33 0.60 19.94
C LEU A 72 9.61 0.24 19.19
N SER A 73 9.59 0.29 17.86
CA SER A 73 10.76 -0.09 17.05
C SER A 73 11.89 0.95 17.10
N TYR A 74 11.57 2.24 17.16
CA TYR A 74 12.58 3.31 17.20
C TYR A 74 13.64 3.19 18.32
N PRO A 75 13.27 3.00 19.61
CA PRO A 75 14.27 2.84 20.67
C PRO A 75 15.11 1.58 20.49
N VAL A 76 14.53 0.50 19.95
CA VAL A 76 15.27 -0.73 19.62
C VAL A 76 16.31 -0.47 18.54
N LEU A 77 15.95 0.27 17.49
CA LEU A 77 16.84 0.64 16.39
C LEU A 77 17.96 1.59 16.83
N LEU A 78 17.68 2.50 17.77
CA LEU A 78 18.69 3.37 18.36
C LEU A 78 19.65 2.62 19.29
N SER A 79 19.13 1.77 20.17
CA SER A 79 19.92 1.14 21.24
C SER A 79 20.65 -0.12 20.79
N ILE A 80 19.93 -1.06 20.17
CA ILE A 80 20.46 -2.34 19.70
C ILE A 80 21.05 -2.16 18.30
N GLY A 81 20.29 -1.52 17.41
CA GLY A 81 20.72 -1.28 16.03
C GLY A 81 21.84 -0.24 15.90
N ARG A 82 22.01 0.63 16.91
CA ARG A 82 22.99 1.74 16.92
C ARG A 82 22.91 2.63 15.69
N LEU A 83 21.71 2.78 15.12
CA LEU A 83 21.49 3.54 13.91
C LEU A 83 21.42 5.05 14.20
N PRO A 84 21.80 5.91 13.24
CA PRO A 84 21.53 7.34 13.30
C PRO A 84 20.03 7.61 13.48
N ARG A 85 19.69 8.73 14.14
CA ARG A 85 18.29 9.08 14.44
C ARG A 85 17.39 9.11 13.21
N ALA A 86 17.86 9.71 12.11
CA ALA A 86 17.09 9.79 10.87
C ALA A 86 16.80 8.40 10.29
N ASP A 87 17.81 7.53 10.23
CA ASP A 87 17.69 6.18 9.70
C ASP A 87 16.79 5.30 10.58
N ALA A 88 16.99 5.36 11.90
CA ALA A 88 16.16 4.66 12.87
C ALA A 88 14.69 5.10 12.77
N ALA A 89 14.43 6.39 12.60
CA ALA A 89 13.07 6.93 12.45
C ALA A 89 12.43 6.51 11.13
N SER A 90 13.19 6.53 10.03
CA SER A 90 12.72 6.08 8.72
C SER A 90 12.35 4.59 8.73
N ILE A 91 13.21 3.74 9.32
CA ILE A 91 12.96 2.30 9.43
C ILE A 91 11.78 2.03 10.37
N ALA A 92 11.71 2.70 11.52
CA ALA A 92 10.59 2.58 12.45
C ALA A 92 9.25 2.92 11.78
N ALA A 93 9.20 3.99 10.99
CA ALA A 93 8.02 4.37 10.22
C ALA A 93 7.65 3.31 9.18
N HIS A 94 8.65 2.73 8.50
CA HIS A 94 8.44 1.69 7.51
C HIS A 94 7.81 0.43 8.12
N TYR A 95 8.34 -0.03 9.26
CA TYR A 95 7.82 -1.21 9.97
C TYR A 95 6.51 -0.96 10.73
N GLY A 96 6.13 0.29 10.98
CA GLY A 96 4.81 0.63 11.50
C GLY A 96 3.73 0.81 10.44
N SER A 97 4.11 0.84 9.16
CA SER A 97 3.22 1.02 8.01
C SER A 97 2.98 -0.31 7.27
N VAL A 98 2.34 -0.26 6.12
CA VAL A 98 2.06 -1.39 5.22
C VAL A 98 2.43 -1.08 3.78
N SER A 99 2.57 -2.13 2.98
CA SER A 99 2.80 -2.04 1.54
C SER A 99 1.52 -2.35 0.78
N VAL A 100 1.02 -1.37 0.02
CA VAL A 100 -0.14 -1.56 -0.85
C VAL A 100 0.15 -2.60 -1.94
N GLY A 101 1.39 -2.65 -2.43
CA GLY A 101 1.83 -3.68 -3.37
C GLY A 101 1.69 -5.07 -2.77
N THR A 102 2.19 -5.28 -1.54
CA THR A 102 2.07 -6.57 -0.84
C THR A 102 0.60 -6.93 -0.59
N PHE A 103 -0.22 -5.95 -0.18
CA PHE A 103 -1.65 -6.15 0.00
C PHE A 103 -2.34 -6.59 -1.30
N ALA A 104 -2.04 -5.95 -2.44
CA ALA A 104 -2.60 -6.32 -3.73
C ALA A 104 -2.24 -7.77 -4.14
N VAL A 105 -1.00 -8.20 -3.87
CA VAL A 105 -0.56 -9.59 -4.09
C VAL A 105 -1.35 -10.56 -3.23
N VAL A 106 -1.50 -10.28 -1.94
CA VAL A 106 -2.25 -11.15 -1.03
C VAL A 106 -3.72 -11.24 -1.45
N VAL A 107 -4.35 -10.12 -1.82
CA VAL A 107 -5.73 -10.10 -2.31
C VAL A 107 -5.90 -10.97 -3.56
N ALA A 108 -4.99 -10.87 -4.53
CA ALA A 108 -5.05 -11.71 -5.72
C ALA A 108 -4.79 -13.19 -5.41
N TYR A 109 -3.83 -13.47 -4.51
CA TYR A 109 -3.54 -14.84 -4.08
C TYR A 109 -4.77 -15.48 -3.43
N LEU A 110 -5.42 -14.79 -2.48
CA LEU A 110 -6.63 -15.27 -1.82
C LEU A 110 -7.77 -15.45 -2.84
N GLY A 111 -7.95 -14.48 -3.74
CA GLY A 111 -8.93 -14.58 -4.83
C GLY A 111 -8.70 -15.76 -5.78
N SER A 112 -7.44 -16.08 -6.11
CA SER A 112 -7.09 -17.25 -6.96
C SER A 112 -7.39 -18.59 -6.28
N ARG A 113 -7.50 -18.58 -4.95
CA ARG A 113 -7.76 -19.75 -4.10
C ARG A 113 -9.19 -19.79 -3.58
N GLU A 114 -10.03 -18.83 -3.97
CA GLU A 114 -11.40 -18.67 -3.46
C GLU A 114 -11.43 -18.64 -1.91
N ILE A 115 -10.41 -18.01 -1.31
CA ILE A 115 -10.36 -17.81 0.14
C ILE A 115 -10.98 -16.46 0.46
N ASP A 116 -12.07 -16.49 1.21
CA ASP A 116 -12.75 -15.29 1.68
C ASP A 116 -11.87 -14.50 2.65
N PHE A 117 -11.98 -13.18 2.56
CA PHE A 117 -11.36 -12.23 3.48
C PHE A 117 -12.26 -11.00 3.61
N GLU A 118 -12.03 -10.22 4.67
CA GLU A 118 -12.87 -9.08 4.96
C GLU A 118 -12.64 -7.96 3.93
N ALA A 119 -13.69 -7.63 3.19
CA ALA A 119 -13.56 -6.77 2.03
C ALA A 119 -13.34 -5.28 2.37
N TYR A 120 -13.46 -4.90 3.64
CA TYR A 120 -13.06 -3.59 4.17
C TYR A 120 -11.55 -3.48 4.47
N MET A 121 -10.74 -4.52 4.27
CA MET A 121 -9.30 -4.48 4.53
C MET A 121 -8.52 -3.35 3.82
N PRO A 122 -8.90 -2.87 2.61
CA PRO A 122 -8.29 -1.68 2.01
C PRO A 122 -8.37 -0.41 2.88
N LEU A 123 -9.42 -0.26 3.69
CA LEU A 123 -9.56 0.84 4.65
C LEU A 123 -8.44 0.78 5.69
N PHE A 124 -8.14 -0.41 6.21
CA PHE A 124 -7.13 -0.59 7.24
C PHE A 124 -5.72 -0.31 6.72
N VAL A 125 -5.46 -0.59 5.44
CA VAL A 125 -4.19 -0.23 4.80
C VAL A 125 -3.94 1.28 4.90
N VAL A 126 -4.92 2.08 4.52
CA VAL A 126 -4.82 3.55 4.59
C VAL A 126 -4.70 4.04 6.03
N LEU A 127 -5.53 3.49 6.93
CA LEU A 127 -5.56 3.90 8.34
C LEU A 127 -4.25 3.61 9.08
N LEU A 128 -3.53 2.55 8.70
CA LEU A 128 -2.25 2.20 9.31
C LEU A 128 -1.10 3.06 8.77
N GLU A 129 -1.15 3.43 7.49
CA GLU A 129 -0.08 4.14 6.78
C GLU A 129 0.14 5.57 7.30
N ILE A 130 -0.94 6.33 7.53
CA ILE A 130 -0.86 7.74 7.93
C ILE A 130 -0.19 7.91 9.32
N PRO A 131 -0.65 7.23 10.41
CA PRO A 131 -0.04 7.35 11.73
C PRO A 131 1.45 7.00 11.73
N ALA A 132 1.84 5.93 11.04
CA ALA A 132 3.21 5.45 11.03
C ALA A 132 4.18 6.46 10.40
N ILE A 133 3.77 7.06 9.28
CA ILE A 133 4.56 8.09 8.61
C ILE A 133 4.66 9.36 9.48
N LEU A 134 3.55 9.78 10.11
CA LEU A 134 3.55 10.95 10.99
C LEU A 134 4.50 10.75 12.18
N VAL A 135 4.47 9.58 12.83
CA VAL A 135 5.41 9.25 13.91
C VAL A 135 6.84 9.26 13.39
N GLY A 136 7.11 8.65 12.24
CA GLY A 136 8.41 8.68 11.58
C GLY A 136 8.97 10.09 11.41
N ILE A 137 8.16 11.00 10.89
CA ILE A 137 8.54 12.41 10.68
C ILE A 137 8.85 13.09 12.02
N VAL A 138 8.01 12.88 13.04
CA VAL A 138 8.21 13.46 14.37
C VAL A 138 9.49 12.93 15.02
N LEU A 139 9.76 11.62 14.92
CA LEU A 139 10.96 11.00 15.45
C LEU A 139 12.23 11.48 14.73
N ALA A 140 12.16 11.69 13.42
CA ALA A 140 13.28 12.16 12.61
C ALA A 140 13.59 13.66 12.82
N LYS A 141 12.56 14.52 12.88
CA LYS A 141 12.70 15.99 12.87
C LYS A 141 12.49 16.66 14.24
N GLY A 142 12.00 15.93 15.24
CA GLY A 142 11.67 16.43 16.58
C GLY A 142 10.38 17.27 16.65
N LEU A 143 9.76 17.32 17.84
CA LEU A 143 8.46 17.99 18.08
C LEU A 143 8.49 19.52 17.91
N ALA A 144 9.65 20.17 18.04
CA ALA A 144 9.79 21.63 17.95
C ALA A 144 9.57 22.20 16.53
N SER A 145 9.40 21.33 15.53
CA SER A 145 9.27 21.70 14.11
C SER A 145 7.80 21.88 13.66
N GLY A 146 6.89 22.30 14.55
CA GLY A 146 5.43 22.27 14.36
C GLY A 146 4.89 22.82 13.02
N ALA A 147 5.49 23.90 12.49
CA ALA A 147 5.12 24.42 11.16
C ALA A 147 5.52 23.46 10.01
N LYS A 148 6.71 22.87 10.08
CA LYS A 148 7.22 21.88 9.11
C LYS A 148 6.52 20.53 9.22
N LEU A 149 5.98 20.20 10.40
CA LEU A 149 5.19 18.98 10.61
C LEU A 149 3.85 19.07 9.89
N ARG A 150 3.20 20.24 9.92
CA ARG A 150 1.96 20.46 9.16
C ARG A 150 2.18 20.31 7.65
N ASP A 151 3.25 20.91 7.14
CA ASP A 151 3.55 20.84 5.70
C ASP A 151 3.91 19.41 5.29
N SER A 152 4.70 18.69 6.10
CA SER A 152 5.04 17.28 5.84
C SER A 152 3.81 16.38 5.96
N ALA A 153 2.90 16.64 6.91
CA ALA A 153 1.65 15.89 7.05
C ALA A 153 0.72 16.12 5.85
N HIS A 154 0.63 17.36 5.37
CA HIS A 154 -0.14 17.71 4.18
C HIS A 154 0.40 17.01 2.93
N GLU A 155 1.72 16.98 2.76
CA GLU A 155 2.38 16.27 1.65
C GLU A 155 2.13 14.76 1.69
N VAL A 156 2.17 14.15 2.89
CA VAL A 156 1.88 12.71 3.08
C VAL A 156 0.41 12.42 2.80
N LEU A 157 -0.52 13.21 3.33
CA LEU A 157 -1.96 13.03 3.11
C LEU A 157 -2.35 13.23 1.64
N LEU A 158 -1.63 14.09 0.92
CA LEU A 158 -1.80 14.30 -0.51
C LEU A 158 -0.90 13.38 -1.37
N GLY A 159 -0.25 12.39 -0.76
CA GLY A 159 0.52 11.39 -1.47
C GLY A 159 -0.36 10.62 -2.45
N LYS A 160 0.17 10.36 -3.65
CA LYS A 160 -0.52 9.69 -4.76
C LYS A 160 -1.28 8.43 -4.30
N SER A 161 -0.63 7.53 -3.55
CA SER A 161 -1.24 6.29 -3.08
C SER A 161 -2.43 6.51 -2.15
N ILE A 162 -2.29 7.41 -1.18
CA ILE A 162 -3.34 7.73 -0.20
C ILE A 162 -4.52 8.40 -0.90
N VAL A 163 -4.27 9.39 -1.76
CA VAL A 163 -5.32 10.10 -2.51
C VAL A 163 -6.11 9.13 -3.38
N LEU A 164 -5.44 8.21 -4.08
CA LEU A 164 -6.10 7.24 -4.94
C LEU A 164 -6.88 6.17 -4.15
N LEU A 165 -6.35 5.69 -3.02
CA LEU A 165 -7.05 4.72 -2.18
C LEU A 165 -8.26 5.35 -1.48
N VAL A 166 -8.10 6.51 -0.84
CA VAL A 166 -9.20 7.23 -0.18
C VAL A 166 -10.21 7.70 -1.20
N GLY A 167 -9.76 8.26 -2.32
CA GLY A 167 -10.63 8.69 -3.43
C GLY A 167 -11.42 7.50 -4.00
N GLY A 168 -10.75 6.37 -4.26
CA GLY A 168 -11.40 5.14 -4.67
C GLY A 168 -12.43 4.66 -3.65
N LEU A 169 -12.09 4.66 -2.36
CA LEU A 169 -13.00 4.26 -1.27
C LEU A 169 -14.25 5.16 -1.22
N LEU A 170 -14.09 6.48 -1.32
CA LEU A 170 -15.22 7.40 -1.37
C LEU A 170 -16.08 7.20 -2.61
N ILE A 171 -15.45 7.00 -3.79
CA ILE A 171 -16.18 6.70 -5.03
C ILE A 171 -16.98 5.40 -4.86
N GLY A 172 -16.37 4.35 -4.32
CA GLY A 172 -17.03 3.07 -4.05
C GLY A 172 -18.19 3.19 -3.07
N TRP A 173 -18.00 3.95 -2.00
CA TRP A 173 -19.00 4.15 -0.96
C TRP A 173 -20.22 4.94 -1.47
N ILE A 174 -19.99 5.99 -2.26
CA ILE A 174 -21.05 6.85 -2.78
C ILE A 174 -21.78 6.19 -3.96
N ALA A 175 -21.03 5.61 -4.91
CA ALA A 175 -21.62 5.03 -6.12
C ALA A 175 -22.21 3.64 -5.89
N GLY A 176 -21.72 2.90 -4.88
CA GLY A 176 -22.12 1.52 -4.60
C GLY A 176 -21.78 0.57 -5.74
N GLU A 177 -22.17 -0.69 -5.58
CA GLU A 177 -21.92 -1.74 -6.58
C GLU A 177 -22.63 -1.44 -7.91
N GLU A 178 -23.91 -1.07 -7.87
CA GLU A 178 -24.69 -0.78 -9.08
C GLU A 178 -24.11 0.38 -9.88
N GLY A 179 -23.68 1.46 -9.22
CA GLY A 179 -23.08 2.62 -9.87
C GLY A 179 -21.73 2.31 -10.51
N LEU A 180 -20.98 1.35 -9.96
CA LEU A 180 -19.67 0.95 -10.45
C LEU A 180 -19.68 -0.25 -11.40
N ALA A 181 -20.83 -0.90 -11.60
CA ALA A 181 -20.96 -2.03 -12.54
C ALA A 181 -20.48 -1.68 -13.96
N LYS A 182 -20.70 -0.43 -14.41
CA LYS A 182 -20.23 0.05 -15.73
C LYS A 182 -18.72 0.23 -15.83
N LEU A 183 -18.04 0.36 -14.69
CA LEU A 183 -16.59 0.53 -14.60
C LEU A 183 -15.86 -0.80 -14.35
N ALA A 184 -16.59 -1.87 -14.03
CA ALA A 184 -16.04 -3.20 -13.76
C ALA A 184 -15.10 -3.73 -14.86
N PRO A 185 -15.40 -3.58 -16.18
CA PRO A 185 -14.51 -4.07 -17.24
C PRO A 185 -13.13 -3.43 -17.28
N LEU A 186 -12.97 -2.25 -16.68
CA LEU A 186 -11.68 -1.54 -16.62
C LEU A 186 -10.97 -1.73 -15.29
N PHE A 187 -11.69 -1.73 -14.17
CA PHE A 187 -11.09 -1.70 -12.85
C PHE A 187 -11.13 -3.05 -12.11
N PHE A 188 -12.15 -3.87 -12.33
CA PHE A 188 -12.37 -5.08 -11.54
C PHE A 188 -12.03 -6.35 -12.30
N ASP A 189 -12.55 -6.49 -13.52
CA ASP A 189 -12.35 -7.68 -14.35
C ASP A 189 -10.87 -7.89 -14.72
N PRO A 190 -10.10 -6.85 -15.14
CA PRO A 190 -8.70 -7.04 -15.51
C PRO A 190 -7.75 -6.99 -14.31
N PHE A 191 -8.24 -6.92 -13.07
CA PHE A 191 -7.44 -6.66 -11.87
C PHE A 191 -6.22 -7.61 -11.74
N GLN A 192 -6.42 -8.91 -11.92
CA GLN A 192 -5.33 -9.90 -11.85
C GLN A 192 -4.30 -9.71 -12.96
N GLY A 193 -4.73 -9.34 -14.17
CA GLY A 193 -3.82 -9.04 -15.29
C GLY A 193 -3.00 -7.78 -15.04
N LEU A 194 -3.62 -6.71 -14.53
CA LEU A 194 -2.93 -5.48 -14.14
C LEU A 194 -1.90 -5.74 -13.04
N LEU A 195 -2.26 -6.56 -12.06
CA LEU A 195 -1.37 -6.94 -10.97
C LEU A 195 -0.20 -7.81 -11.45
N ALA A 196 -0.44 -8.73 -12.38
CA ALA A 196 0.62 -9.54 -12.98
C ALA A 196 1.67 -8.66 -13.67
N LEU A 197 1.24 -7.65 -14.45
CA LEU A 197 2.16 -6.69 -15.08
C LEU A 197 2.87 -5.79 -14.05
N PHE A 198 2.17 -5.39 -12.99
CA PHE A 198 2.79 -4.65 -11.89
C PHE A 198 3.89 -5.49 -11.21
N LEU A 199 3.63 -6.77 -10.96
CA LEU A 199 4.62 -7.67 -10.36
C LEU A 199 5.79 -8.02 -11.26
N LEU A 200 5.59 -8.07 -12.58
CA LEU A 200 6.67 -8.19 -13.54
C LEU A 200 7.69 -7.06 -13.35
N GLU A 201 7.22 -5.82 -13.26
CA GLU A 201 8.08 -4.67 -12.99
C GLU A 201 8.75 -4.77 -11.62
N MET A 202 8.02 -5.15 -10.58
CA MET A 202 8.61 -5.36 -9.25
C MET A 202 9.71 -6.43 -9.26
N GLY A 203 9.57 -7.48 -10.07
CA GLY A 203 10.61 -8.49 -10.27
C GLY A 203 11.86 -7.92 -10.95
N LEU A 204 11.69 -7.08 -11.97
CA LEU A 204 12.80 -6.39 -12.65
C LEU A 204 13.53 -5.42 -11.71
N VAL A 205 12.77 -4.64 -10.93
CA VAL A 205 13.32 -3.74 -9.90
C VAL A 205 14.11 -4.55 -8.87
N THR A 206 13.55 -5.66 -8.38
CA THR A 206 14.23 -6.55 -7.44
C THR A 206 15.56 -7.03 -8.02
N ALA A 207 15.57 -7.53 -9.26
CA ALA A 207 16.78 -7.99 -9.93
C ALA A 207 17.86 -6.89 -10.07
N SER A 208 17.46 -5.64 -10.29
CA SER A 208 18.40 -4.51 -10.38
C SER A 208 19.12 -4.21 -9.05
N GLN A 209 18.51 -4.57 -7.92
CA GLN A 209 19.07 -4.40 -6.58
C GLN A 209 19.88 -5.62 -6.10
N ILE A 210 19.81 -6.76 -6.79
CA ILE A 210 20.59 -7.95 -6.41
C ILE A 210 22.10 -7.68 -6.51
N GLY A 211 22.53 -6.82 -7.44
CA GLY A 211 23.95 -6.47 -7.59
C GLY A 211 24.47 -5.41 -6.61
N THR A 212 23.60 -4.82 -5.77
CA THR A 212 23.97 -3.80 -4.77
C THR A 212 24.00 -4.35 -3.34
N LEU A 213 23.58 -5.61 -3.15
CA LEU A 213 23.69 -6.39 -1.90
C LEU A 213 25.04 -7.09 -1.81
#